data_AF-A0A150FV41-F1
#
_entry.id   AF-A0A150FV41-F1
#
_cell.length_a   1.000
_cell.length_b   1.000
_cell.length_c   1.000
_cell.angle_alpha   90.00
_cell.angle_beta   90.00
_cell.angle_gamma   90.00
#
_symmetry.space_group_name_H-M   'P 1'
#
loop_
_entity.id
_entity.type
_entity.pdbx_description
1 polymer ?
#
loop_
_entity_poly.entity_id
_entity_poly.type
_entity_poly.pdbx_seq_one_letter_code
_entity_poly.pdbx_strand_id
1 'polypeptide(L)'
;MSGPSDWLSQANLEVREEVRRRREDLVSTGKPPLIPLGELEEVAKRVSIAAPQDLRRCMDRLTDMGELRHFSDVPGLEDVVVIDPRWLADLMAKIVTTNEDRVRELGLNQGRTSMEALKKVVESECLPSTDKAPGLVRLMQHCGLVYAAAGGAAFVPPMLPDRMKQPLATLRGTLVEMSSESLPEHRRWWSAQYQYGRLPDNRLSRLLCRLLLLMPDAEVLDVWRFGALLRRPQRAVLALTCSRPEMAAVYTLHVAVCSPAPELLGARVSAVLGEELGGMEVGGERELEREGARGRPY
;
A
#
# COMPACT_ATOMS: atom_id res chain seq x y z
N MET A 1 5.56 -30.14 23.80
CA MET A 1 6.80 -30.65 23.18
C MET A 1 6.56 -30.78 21.69
N SER A 2 7.01 -29.81 20.90
CA SER A 2 6.89 -29.86 19.43
C SER A 2 8.08 -30.65 18.89
N GLY A 3 7.79 -31.76 18.19
CA GLY A 3 8.79 -32.64 17.60
C GLY A 3 9.63 -31.96 16.51
N PRO A 4 10.65 -32.67 15.97
CA PRO A 4 11.50 -32.17 14.89
C PRO A 4 10.63 -31.72 13.72
N SER A 5 11.04 -30.62 13.08
CA SER A 5 10.24 -29.85 12.14
C SER A 5 9.78 -30.70 10.94
N ASP A 6 8.50 -31.05 10.93
CA ASP A 6 7.78 -31.90 9.96
C ASP A 6 7.62 -31.28 8.55
N TRP A 7 8.53 -30.37 8.15
CA TRP A 7 8.53 -29.73 6.83
C TRP A 7 9.32 -30.52 5.79
N LEU A 8 10.31 -31.31 6.22
CA LEU A 8 11.00 -32.31 5.41
C LEU A 8 10.16 -33.56 5.15
N SER A 9 8.88 -33.56 5.54
CA SER A 9 7.97 -34.63 5.14
C SER A 9 8.05 -34.79 3.63
N GLN A 10 8.18 -36.02 3.16
CA GLN A 10 8.30 -36.34 1.75
C GLN A 10 7.17 -35.70 0.92
N ALA A 11 5.93 -35.69 1.44
CA ALA A 11 4.78 -35.06 0.80
C ALA A 11 4.97 -33.56 0.50
N ASN A 12 5.47 -32.78 1.47
CA ASN A 12 5.72 -31.33 1.27
C ASN A 12 6.81 -31.08 0.21
N LEU A 13 7.86 -31.91 0.19
CA LEU A 13 8.91 -31.84 -0.82
C LEU A 13 8.36 -32.16 -2.21
N GLU A 14 7.48 -33.15 -2.32
CA GLU A 14 6.85 -33.51 -3.60
C GLU A 14 5.94 -32.39 -4.13
N VAL A 15 5.13 -31.75 -3.27
CA VAL A 15 4.35 -30.55 -3.68
C VAL A 15 5.28 -29.45 -4.18
N ARG A 16 6.39 -29.19 -3.47
CA ARG A 16 7.37 -28.18 -3.88
C ARG A 16 7.97 -28.46 -5.25
N GLU A 17 8.38 -29.70 -5.50
CA GLU A 17 8.95 -30.09 -6.79
C GLU A 17 7.91 -30.02 -7.92
N GLU A 18 6.65 -30.33 -7.64
CA GLU A 18 5.57 -30.11 -8.61
C GLU A 18 5.36 -28.61 -8.91
N VAL A 19 5.35 -27.76 -7.89
CA VAL A 19 5.25 -26.29 -8.05
C VAL A 19 6.38 -25.76 -8.92
N ARG A 20 7.61 -26.24 -8.71
CA ARG A 20 8.78 -25.88 -9.54
C ARG A 20 8.65 -26.35 -10.97
N ARG A 21 8.25 -27.61 -11.19
CA ARG A 21 8.06 -28.16 -12.54
C ARG A 21 6.99 -27.40 -13.31
N ARG A 22 5.86 -27.09 -12.66
CA ARG A 22 4.78 -26.28 -13.26
C ARG A 22 5.23 -24.87 -13.56
N ARG A 23 6.03 -24.26 -12.68
CA ARG A 23 6.63 -22.95 -12.92
C ARG A 23 7.50 -22.99 -14.19
N GLU A 24 8.39 -23.96 -14.30
CA GLU A 24 9.26 -24.12 -15.47
C GLU A 24 8.45 -24.29 -16.77
N ASP A 25 7.41 -25.12 -16.75
CA ASP A 25 6.50 -25.33 -17.89
C ASP A 25 5.78 -24.03 -18.31
N LEU A 26 5.16 -23.31 -17.36
CA LEU A 26 4.46 -22.06 -17.65
C LEU A 26 5.41 -20.99 -18.17
N VAL A 27 6.58 -20.84 -17.55
CA VAL A 27 7.60 -19.87 -17.99
C VAL A 27 8.10 -20.22 -19.40
N SER A 28 8.38 -21.50 -19.68
CA SER A 28 8.84 -21.94 -21.00
C SER A 28 7.81 -21.72 -22.11
N THR A 29 6.52 -21.70 -21.76
CA THR A 29 5.41 -21.45 -22.68
C THR A 29 4.96 -19.99 -22.72
N GLY A 30 5.66 -19.08 -22.02
CA GLY A 30 5.33 -17.65 -21.96
C GLY A 30 4.01 -17.36 -21.26
N LYS A 31 3.50 -18.28 -20.44
CA LYS A 31 2.27 -18.12 -19.67
C LYS A 31 2.57 -17.50 -18.30
N PRO A 32 1.64 -16.73 -17.73
CA PRO A 32 1.80 -16.24 -16.37
C PRO A 32 1.90 -17.44 -15.41
N PRO A 33 2.82 -17.42 -14.42
CA PRO A 33 3.03 -18.51 -13.46
C PRO A 33 1.95 -18.49 -12.36
N LEU A 34 0.71 -18.58 -12.80
CA LEU A 34 -0.51 -18.64 -11.99
C LEU A 34 -1.15 -20.00 -12.22
N ILE A 35 -1.53 -20.68 -11.15
CA ILE A 35 -2.34 -21.91 -11.22
C ILE A 35 -3.61 -21.74 -10.41
N PRO A 36 -4.74 -22.35 -10.82
CA PRO A 36 -5.90 -22.45 -9.95
C PRO A 36 -5.56 -23.14 -8.63
N LEU A 37 -6.11 -22.65 -7.53
CA LEU A 37 -5.93 -23.25 -6.21
C LEU A 37 -6.37 -24.72 -6.20
N GLY A 38 -7.47 -25.03 -6.89
CA GLY A 38 -7.94 -26.41 -7.05
C GLY A 38 -6.92 -27.34 -7.71
N GLU A 39 -6.07 -26.84 -8.63
CA GLU A 39 -5.01 -27.68 -9.20
C GLU A 39 -3.91 -28.00 -8.18
N LEU A 40 -3.58 -27.04 -7.31
CA LEU A 40 -2.63 -27.27 -6.22
C LEU A 40 -3.22 -28.23 -5.17
N GLU A 41 -4.52 -28.14 -4.89
CA GLU A 41 -5.24 -29.09 -4.03
C GLU A 41 -5.16 -30.51 -4.57
N GLU A 42 -5.35 -30.71 -5.88
CA GLU A 42 -5.25 -32.04 -6.50
C GLU A 42 -3.80 -32.58 -6.50
N VAL A 43 -2.80 -31.71 -6.64
CA VAL A 43 -1.38 -32.09 -6.42
C VAL A 43 -1.18 -32.58 -4.99
N ALA A 44 -1.63 -31.81 -4.01
CA ALA A 44 -1.46 -32.11 -2.59
C ALA A 44 -2.16 -33.43 -2.21
N LYS A 45 -3.37 -33.67 -2.69
CA LYS A 45 -4.12 -34.92 -2.47
C LYS A 45 -3.37 -36.15 -2.98
N ARG A 46 -2.74 -36.06 -4.17
CA ARG A 46 -1.96 -37.16 -4.76
C ARG A 46 -0.76 -37.58 -3.91
N VAL A 47 -0.24 -36.67 -3.10
CA VAL A 47 0.89 -36.90 -2.20
C VAL A 47 0.46 -37.01 -0.73
N SER A 48 -0.80 -37.39 -0.50
CA SER A 48 -1.39 -37.64 0.83
C SER A 48 -1.61 -36.41 1.72
N ILE A 49 -1.63 -35.19 1.16
CA ILE A 49 -2.07 -33.98 1.86
C ILE A 49 -3.53 -33.71 1.46
N ALA A 50 -4.46 -34.36 2.18
CA ALA A 50 -5.90 -34.29 1.86
C ALA A 50 -6.69 -33.31 2.76
N ALA A 51 -6.25 -33.10 4.01
CA ALA A 51 -6.96 -32.23 4.93
C ALA A 51 -6.67 -30.75 4.60
N PRO A 52 -7.70 -29.87 4.55
CA PRO A 52 -7.51 -28.45 4.19
C PRO A 52 -6.50 -27.72 5.07
N GLN A 53 -6.44 -28.07 6.36
CA GLN A 53 -5.49 -27.50 7.33
C GLN A 53 -4.03 -27.89 7.04
N ASP A 54 -3.80 -29.09 6.52
CA ASP A 54 -2.46 -29.57 6.18
C ASP A 54 -1.98 -28.96 4.86
N LEU A 55 -2.88 -28.78 3.90
CA LEU A 55 -2.61 -28.00 2.70
C LEU A 55 -2.26 -26.55 3.05
N ARG A 56 -3.06 -25.91 3.92
CA ARG A 56 -2.77 -24.53 4.34
C ARG A 56 -1.39 -24.41 4.99
N ARG A 57 -1.04 -25.33 5.89
CA ARG A 57 0.31 -25.40 6.49
C ARG A 57 1.40 -25.64 5.44
N CYS A 58 1.16 -26.47 4.44
CA CYS A 58 2.08 -26.69 3.32
C CYS A 58 2.29 -25.39 2.54
N MET A 59 1.20 -24.70 2.17
CA MET A 59 1.23 -23.43 1.44
C MET A 59 1.93 -22.32 2.23
N ASP A 60 1.64 -22.18 3.52
CA ASP A 60 2.30 -21.20 4.41
C ASP A 60 3.82 -21.42 4.39
N ARG A 61 4.28 -22.67 4.50
CA ARG A 61 5.71 -23.02 4.43
C ARG A 61 6.33 -22.71 3.05
N LEU A 62 5.64 -23.05 1.97
CA LEU A 62 6.09 -22.73 0.62
C LEU A 62 6.15 -21.20 0.41
N THR A 63 5.24 -20.46 1.02
CA THR A 63 5.26 -19.00 1.06
C THR A 63 6.44 -18.44 1.84
N ASP A 64 6.77 -18.99 3.00
CA ASP A 64 7.94 -18.59 3.79
C ASP A 64 9.25 -18.81 3.03
N MET A 65 9.32 -19.87 2.21
CA MET A 65 10.46 -20.15 1.32
C MET A 65 10.47 -19.30 0.04
N GLY A 66 9.42 -18.53 -0.22
CA GLY A 66 9.27 -17.75 -1.47
C GLY A 66 9.02 -18.63 -2.70
N GLU A 67 8.49 -19.83 -2.53
CA GLU A 67 8.14 -20.74 -3.64
C GLU A 67 6.78 -20.41 -4.27
N LEU A 68 5.84 -19.90 -3.48
CA LEU A 68 4.54 -19.45 -3.99
C LEU A 68 3.94 -18.35 -3.11
N ARG A 69 2.92 -17.67 -3.62
CA ARG A 69 2.07 -16.74 -2.87
C ARG A 69 0.61 -17.00 -3.20
N HIS A 70 -0.23 -17.03 -2.17
CA HIS A 70 -1.68 -17.06 -2.29
C HIS A 70 -2.27 -15.83 -1.59
N PHE A 71 -3.15 -15.12 -2.28
CA PHE A 71 -3.77 -13.88 -1.80
C PHE A 71 -5.26 -14.10 -1.61
N SER A 72 -5.62 -14.92 -0.63
CA SER A 72 -7.02 -15.30 -0.34
C SER A 72 -7.93 -14.13 0.02
N ASP A 73 -7.36 -13.00 0.44
CA ASP A 73 -8.05 -11.80 0.87
C ASP A 73 -8.10 -10.70 -0.21
N VAL A 74 -7.55 -10.96 -1.40
CA VAL A 74 -7.56 -10.01 -2.52
C VAL A 74 -8.64 -10.38 -3.53
N PRO A 75 -9.66 -9.53 -3.72
CA PRO A 75 -10.73 -9.83 -4.67
C PRO A 75 -10.25 -10.04 -6.10
N GLY A 76 -10.66 -11.14 -6.73
CA GLY A 76 -10.26 -11.57 -8.06
C GLY A 76 -8.99 -12.44 -8.11
N LEU A 77 -8.37 -12.76 -6.96
CA LEU A 77 -7.21 -13.66 -6.85
C LEU A 77 -7.40 -14.80 -5.85
N GLU A 78 -8.58 -14.94 -5.25
CA GLU A 78 -8.85 -15.87 -4.16
C GLU A 78 -8.68 -17.34 -4.58
N ASP A 79 -8.94 -17.61 -5.86
CA ASP A 79 -8.95 -18.92 -6.49
C ASP A 79 -7.64 -19.27 -7.22
N VAL A 80 -6.59 -18.44 -7.12
CA VAL A 80 -5.31 -18.66 -7.82
C VAL A 80 -4.10 -18.55 -6.90
N VAL A 81 -3.07 -19.31 -7.24
CA VAL A 81 -1.78 -19.30 -6.57
C VAL A 81 -0.71 -18.81 -7.53
N VAL A 82 0.05 -17.80 -7.10
CA VAL A 82 1.24 -17.31 -7.80
C VAL A 82 2.38 -18.27 -7.48
N ILE A 83 2.79 -19.09 -8.45
CA ILE A 83 3.84 -20.09 -8.25
C ILE A 83 5.22 -19.61 -8.66
N ASP A 84 5.38 -18.40 -9.21
CA ASP A 84 6.66 -17.69 -9.26
C ASP A 84 6.51 -16.28 -8.66
N PRO A 85 6.86 -16.09 -7.37
CA PRO A 85 6.82 -14.78 -6.76
C PRO A 85 7.73 -13.73 -7.42
N ARG A 86 8.75 -14.14 -8.18
CA ARG A 86 9.63 -13.19 -8.92
C ARG A 86 8.89 -12.55 -10.09
N TRP A 87 8.10 -13.32 -10.83
CA TRP A 87 7.26 -12.78 -11.90
C TRP A 87 6.32 -11.69 -11.37
N LEU A 88 5.73 -11.90 -10.20
CA LEU A 88 4.88 -10.89 -9.56
C LEU A 88 5.69 -9.64 -9.16
N ALA A 89 6.90 -9.81 -8.65
CA ALA A 89 7.79 -8.69 -8.33
C ALA A 89 8.18 -7.91 -9.61
N ASP A 90 8.48 -8.61 -10.71
CA ASP A 90 8.78 -8.01 -12.00
C ASP A 90 7.58 -7.24 -12.56
N LEU A 91 6.37 -7.78 -12.41
CA LEU A 91 5.12 -7.09 -12.75
C LEU A 91 4.94 -5.81 -11.91
N MET A 92 5.17 -5.87 -10.60
CA MET A 92 5.10 -4.68 -9.73
C MET A 92 6.18 -3.63 -10.11
N ALA A 93 7.37 -4.08 -10.51
CA ALA A 93 8.46 -3.22 -10.99
C ALA A 93 8.20 -2.61 -12.37
N LYS A 94 7.21 -3.10 -13.13
CA LYS A 94 6.73 -2.40 -14.34
C LYS A 94 5.91 -1.17 -13.98
N ILE A 95 5.19 -1.20 -12.86
CA ILE A 95 4.38 -0.08 -12.36
C ILE A 95 5.21 0.92 -11.56
N VAL A 96 6.04 0.42 -10.65
CA VAL A 96 6.98 1.23 -9.87
C VAL A 96 8.31 1.26 -10.59
N THR A 97 8.50 2.27 -11.44
CA THR A 97 9.59 2.27 -12.43
C THR A 97 10.15 3.66 -12.67
N THR A 98 11.47 3.74 -12.86
CA THR A 98 12.17 4.93 -13.38
C THR A 98 12.57 4.79 -14.86
N ASN A 99 12.27 3.65 -15.49
CA ASN A 99 12.53 3.43 -16.91
C ASN A 99 11.63 4.33 -17.78
N GLU A 100 12.23 5.11 -18.68
CA GLU A 100 11.53 6.13 -19.48
C GLU A 100 10.46 5.56 -20.40
N ASP A 101 10.70 4.40 -21.02
CA ASP A 101 9.73 3.77 -21.91
C ASP A 101 8.49 3.32 -21.14
N ARG A 102 8.69 2.72 -19.96
CA ARG A 102 7.57 2.31 -19.08
C ARG A 102 6.84 3.51 -18.49
N VAL A 103 7.56 4.57 -18.12
CA VAL A 103 6.96 5.84 -17.69
C VAL A 103 6.04 6.39 -18.78
N ARG A 104 6.48 6.34 -20.05
CA ARG A 104 5.68 6.75 -21.21
C ARG A 104 4.47 5.84 -21.44
N GLU A 105 4.65 4.53 -21.37
CA GLU A 105 3.58 3.55 -21.53
C GLU A 105 2.48 3.72 -20.48
N LEU A 106 2.87 3.97 -19.23
CA LEU A 106 1.97 4.27 -18.13
C LEU A 106 1.37 5.67 -18.20
N GLY A 107 1.84 6.54 -19.10
CA GLY A 107 1.49 7.97 -19.07
C GLY A 107 1.78 8.60 -17.70
N LEU A 108 2.83 8.12 -17.02
CA LEU A 108 3.12 8.49 -15.64
C LEU A 108 3.68 9.92 -15.60
N ASN A 109 2.97 10.81 -14.94
CA ASN A 109 3.39 12.20 -14.74
C ASN A 109 3.50 12.50 -13.25
N GLN A 110 4.72 12.63 -12.74
CA GLN A 110 4.99 12.87 -11.32
C GLN A 110 4.26 11.87 -10.40
N GLY A 111 4.31 10.58 -10.75
CA GLY A 111 3.65 9.50 -9.99
C GLY A 111 2.12 9.44 -10.16
N ARG A 112 1.53 10.24 -11.06
CA ARG A 112 0.11 10.21 -11.41
C ARG A 112 -0.10 9.51 -12.75
N THR A 113 -1.14 8.67 -12.84
CA THR A 113 -1.54 7.93 -14.05
C THR A 113 -3.06 7.68 -14.03
N SER A 114 -3.59 6.90 -14.96
CA SER A 114 -4.98 6.42 -14.94
C SER A 114 -5.07 4.94 -14.61
N MET A 115 -6.22 4.52 -14.11
CA MET A 115 -6.50 3.11 -13.85
C MET A 115 -6.51 2.27 -15.12
N GLU A 116 -6.89 2.86 -16.26
CA GLU A 116 -6.88 2.20 -17.56
C GLU A 116 -5.45 1.91 -18.02
N ALA A 117 -4.51 2.85 -17.83
CA ALA A 117 -3.10 2.65 -18.17
C ALA A 117 -2.49 1.54 -17.31
N LEU A 118 -2.77 1.53 -16.00
CA LEU A 118 -2.31 0.47 -15.09
C LEU A 118 -2.85 -0.90 -15.50
N LYS A 119 -4.16 -0.99 -15.78
CA LYS A 119 -4.78 -2.24 -16.25
C LYS A 119 -4.13 -2.73 -17.54
N LYS A 120 -3.91 -1.85 -18.51
CA LYS A 120 -3.30 -2.20 -19.79
C LYS A 120 -1.90 -2.82 -19.62
N VAL A 121 -1.08 -2.27 -18.73
CA VAL A 121 0.26 -2.82 -18.43
C VAL A 121 0.16 -4.17 -17.70
N VAL A 122 -0.83 -4.36 -16.84
CA VAL A 122 -1.03 -5.68 -16.20
C VAL A 122 -1.58 -6.71 -17.20
N GLU A 123 -2.48 -6.29 -18.07
CA GLU A 123 -3.07 -7.09 -19.15
C GLU A 123 -2.05 -7.47 -20.23
N SER A 124 -0.99 -6.68 -20.46
CA SER A 124 0.07 -7.10 -21.39
C SER A 124 0.92 -8.25 -20.85
N GLU A 125 0.96 -8.43 -19.52
CA GLU A 125 1.68 -9.50 -18.84
C GLU A 125 0.82 -10.74 -18.57
N CYS A 126 -0.49 -10.56 -18.60
CA CYS A 126 -1.44 -11.64 -18.44
C CYS A 126 -1.97 -12.04 -19.81
N LEU A 127 -1.97 -13.34 -20.15
CA LEU A 127 -2.67 -13.75 -21.37
C LEU A 127 -4.15 -13.35 -21.26
N PRO A 128 -4.79 -12.85 -22.33
CA PRO A 128 -6.17 -12.34 -22.32
C PRO A 128 -7.21 -13.30 -21.72
N SER A 129 -6.89 -14.60 -21.66
CA SER A 129 -7.75 -15.66 -21.15
C SER A 129 -7.79 -15.78 -19.62
N THR A 130 -6.99 -15.04 -18.86
CA THR A 130 -6.89 -15.26 -17.40
C THR A 130 -7.87 -14.44 -16.55
N ASP A 131 -8.44 -13.33 -17.03
CA ASP A 131 -9.33 -12.42 -16.26
C ASP A 131 -8.80 -12.03 -14.85
N LYS A 132 -7.49 -12.21 -14.59
CA LYS A 132 -6.85 -11.95 -13.29
C LYS A 132 -6.23 -10.57 -13.18
N ALA A 133 -6.15 -9.83 -14.29
CA ALA A 133 -5.57 -8.48 -14.30
C ALA A 133 -6.24 -7.52 -13.29
N PRO A 134 -7.59 -7.49 -13.15
CA PRO A 134 -8.23 -6.66 -12.12
C PRO A 134 -7.80 -7.04 -10.70
N GLY A 135 -7.65 -8.35 -10.43
CA GLY A 135 -7.19 -8.86 -9.14
C GLY A 135 -5.74 -8.49 -8.84
N LEU A 136 -4.85 -8.54 -9.83
CA LEU A 136 -3.45 -8.13 -9.70
C LEU A 136 -3.30 -6.62 -9.45
N VAL A 137 -4.14 -5.79 -10.07
CA VAL A 137 -4.19 -4.35 -9.76
C VAL A 137 -4.65 -4.13 -8.32
N ARG A 138 -5.67 -4.86 -7.85
CA ARG A 138 -6.12 -4.80 -6.45
C ARG A 138 -5.04 -5.27 -5.48
N LEU A 139 -4.23 -6.26 -5.85
CA LEU A 139 -3.08 -6.67 -5.06
C LEU A 139 -2.07 -5.53 -4.91
N MET A 140 -1.77 -4.79 -5.99
CA MET A 140 -0.89 -3.62 -5.91
C MET A 140 -1.45 -2.53 -4.98
N GLN A 141 -2.78 -2.34 -4.96
CA GLN A 141 -3.44 -1.46 -4.01
C GLN A 141 -3.30 -1.97 -2.57
N HIS A 142 -3.51 -3.26 -2.35
CA HIS A 142 -3.34 -3.91 -1.05
C HIS A 142 -1.89 -3.78 -0.53
N CYS A 143 -0.90 -3.85 -1.42
CA CYS A 143 0.51 -3.64 -1.09
C CYS A 143 0.87 -2.15 -0.85
N GLY A 144 -0.05 -1.21 -1.07
CA GLY A 144 0.23 0.23 -0.94
C GLY A 144 1.10 0.80 -2.05
N LEU A 145 1.15 0.15 -3.21
CA LEU A 145 1.92 0.60 -4.37
C LEU A 145 1.08 1.47 -5.32
N VAL A 146 -0.24 1.35 -5.25
CA VAL A 146 -1.20 2.10 -6.07
C VAL A 146 -2.36 2.58 -5.20
N TYR A 147 -2.81 3.80 -5.44
CA TYR A 147 -4.11 4.28 -4.98
C TYR A 147 -4.99 4.58 -6.19
N ALA A 148 -6.22 4.06 -6.21
CA ALA A 148 -7.22 4.43 -7.21
C ALA A 148 -8.14 5.51 -6.66
N ALA A 149 -8.18 6.66 -7.32
CA ALA A 149 -9.15 7.70 -7.05
C ALA A 149 -10.49 7.39 -7.73
N ALA A 150 -11.59 7.91 -7.18
CA ALA A 150 -12.94 7.67 -7.68
C ALA A 150 -13.15 8.11 -9.15
N GLY A 151 -12.39 9.11 -9.63
CA GLY A 151 -12.47 9.63 -11.00
C GLY A 151 -11.67 8.84 -12.04
N GLY A 152 -11.22 7.62 -11.75
CA GLY A 152 -10.40 6.81 -12.66
C GLY A 152 -8.91 7.19 -12.66
N ALA A 153 -8.52 8.28 -12.00
CA ALA A 153 -7.12 8.61 -11.77
C ALA A 153 -6.47 7.63 -10.78
N ALA A 154 -5.17 7.46 -10.88
CA ALA A 154 -4.37 6.65 -9.98
C ALA A 154 -3.08 7.35 -9.56
N PHE A 155 -2.64 7.06 -8.34
CA PHE A 155 -1.35 7.51 -7.81
C PHE A 155 -0.48 6.30 -7.52
N VAL A 156 0.81 6.41 -7.85
CA VAL A 156 1.84 5.43 -7.54
C VAL A 156 2.74 6.08 -6.48
N PRO A 157 2.46 5.91 -5.16
CA PRO A 157 3.13 6.68 -4.11
C PRO A 157 4.65 6.72 -4.19
N PRO A 158 5.36 5.60 -4.45
CA PRO A 158 6.82 5.63 -4.56
C PRO A 158 7.36 6.53 -5.68
N MET A 159 6.53 6.84 -6.68
CA MET A 159 6.87 7.63 -7.86
C MET A 159 6.42 9.09 -7.76
N LEU A 160 5.74 9.47 -6.69
CA LEU A 160 5.35 10.86 -6.44
C LEU A 160 6.59 11.71 -6.08
N PRO A 161 6.53 13.04 -6.27
CA PRO A 161 7.61 13.94 -5.89
C PRO A 161 7.98 13.83 -4.41
N ASP A 162 9.27 13.92 -4.09
CA ASP A 162 9.72 14.00 -2.70
C ASP A 162 9.66 15.45 -2.20
N ARG A 163 9.11 15.63 -1.00
CA ARG A 163 8.99 16.92 -0.31
C ARG A 163 9.45 16.86 1.14
N MET A 164 10.14 15.81 1.57
CA MET A 164 10.59 15.65 2.96
C MET A 164 11.50 16.77 3.46
N LYS A 165 12.17 17.48 2.54
CA LYS A 165 13.05 18.63 2.84
C LYS A 165 12.36 19.99 2.75
N GLN A 166 11.08 20.05 2.33
CA GLN A 166 10.39 21.32 2.19
C GLN A 166 10.06 21.93 3.56
N PRO A 167 10.13 23.27 3.70
CA PRO A 167 9.74 23.94 4.93
C PRO A 167 8.27 23.68 5.27
N LEU A 168 8.00 23.24 6.50
CA LEU A 168 6.63 23.00 6.98
C LEU A 168 5.78 24.28 6.99
N ALA A 169 6.42 25.45 7.10
CA ALA A 169 5.76 26.75 7.05
C ALA A 169 4.93 26.94 5.77
N THR A 170 5.41 26.43 4.63
CA THR A 170 4.69 26.50 3.36
C THR A 170 3.39 25.70 3.43
N LEU A 171 3.45 24.45 3.91
CA LEU A 171 2.27 23.60 4.06
C LEU A 171 1.26 24.19 5.05
N ARG A 172 1.75 24.78 6.14
CA ARG A 172 0.91 25.47 7.14
C ARG A 172 0.19 26.67 6.54
N GLY A 173 0.89 27.50 5.76
CA GLY A 173 0.29 28.63 5.04
C GLY A 173 -0.85 28.17 4.15
N THR A 174 -0.62 27.14 3.32
CA THR A 174 -1.65 26.58 2.44
C THR A 174 -2.86 26.04 3.22
N LEU A 175 -2.63 25.33 4.34
CA LEU A 175 -3.71 24.83 5.19
C LEU A 175 -4.59 25.96 5.75
N VAL A 176 -3.99 27.06 6.21
CA VAL A 176 -4.73 28.23 6.72
C VAL A 176 -5.63 28.82 5.66
N GLU A 177 -5.05 29.11 4.51
CA GLU A 177 -5.71 29.74 3.39
C GLU A 177 -6.93 28.92 2.98
N MET A 178 -6.74 27.63 2.69
CA MET A 178 -7.81 26.73 2.30
C MET A 178 -8.89 26.54 3.37
N SER A 179 -8.50 26.44 4.65
CA SER A 179 -9.48 26.32 5.74
C SER A 179 -10.35 27.57 5.86
N SER A 180 -9.82 28.72 5.45
CA SER A 180 -10.55 30.00 5.48
C SER A 180 -11.54 30.11 4.33
N GLU A 181 -11.21 29.54 3.17
CA GLU A 181 -12.08 29.52 1.99
C GLU A 181 -13.15 28.41 2.04
N SER A 182 -12.81 27.26 2.63
CA SER A 182 -13.59 26.03 2.44
C SER A 182 -14.46 25.62 3.63
N LEU A 183 -14.25 26.21 4.82
CA LEU A 183 -14.94 25.80 6.05
C LEU A 183 -15.72 26.96 6.70
N PRO A 184 -16.90 26.67 7.29
CA PRO A 184 -17.70 27.68 7.98
C PRO A 184 -16.96 28.26 9.21
N GLU A 185 -17.44 29.41 9.67
CA GLU A 185 -17.02 29.98 10.95
C GLU A 185 -17.30 28.96 12.09
N HIS A 186 -16.47 28.98 13.14
CA HIS A 186 -16.34 27.94 14.19
C HIS A 186 -15.43 26.74 13.88
N ARG A 187 -14.55 26.85 12.88
CA ARG A 187 -13.48 25.87 12.66
C ARG A 187 -12.51 25.79 13.84
N ARG A 188 -12.08 24.58 14.18
CA ARG A 188 -11.07 24.28 15.21
C ARG A 188 -9.93 23.48 14.58
N TRP A 189 -8.77 23.53 15.22
CA TRP A 189 -7.57 22.81 14.77
C TRP A 189 -7.21 21.69 15.74
N TRP A 190 -6.77 20.58 15.18
CA TRP A 190 -6.06 19.52 15.89
C TRP A 190 -4.78 19.21 15.12
N SER A 191 -3.67 18.97 15.82
CA SER A 191 -2.41 18.60 15.20
C SER A 191 -1.59 17.69 16.08
N ALA A 192 -0.85 16.77 15.47
CA ALA A 192 0.04 15.85 16.17
C ALA A 192 1.36 15.67 15.42
N GLN A 193 2.41 15.39 16.17
CA GLN A 193 3.74 15.06 15.64
C GLN A 193 4.21 13.72 16.18
N TYR A 194 4.64 12.85 15.28
CA TYR A 194 5.11 11.50 15.61
C TYR A 194 6.56 11.35 15.17
N GLN A 195 7.44 10.99 16.11
CA GLN A 195 8.87 10.85 15.86
C GLN A 195 9.29 9.38 15.83
N TYR A 196 10.00 9.01 14.77
CA TYR A 196 10.46 7.65 14.53
C TYR A 196 11.95 7.63 14.20
N GLY A 197 12.69 6.69 14.78
CA GLY A 197 14.12 6.52 14.47
C GLY A 197 14.34 6.00 13.04
N ARG A 198 13.44 5.14 12.57
CA ARG A 198 13.48 4.59 11.21
C ARG A 198 12.06 4.40 10.66
N LEU A 199 11.82 4.95 9.48
CA LEU A 199 10.59 4.70 8.71
C LEU A 199 10.93 4.12 7.34
N PRO A 200 10.51 2.88 7.05
CA PRO A 200 10.62 2.31 5.71
C PRO A 200 9.69 3.00 4.70
N ASP A 201 10.20 3.32 3.51
CA ASP A 201 9.45 3.97 2.44
C ASP A 201 8.15 3.24 2.06
N ASN A 202 8.17 1.90 2.06
CA ASN A 202 7.00 1.09 1.74
C ASN A 202 5.87 1.26 2.77
N ARG A 203 6.22 1.42 4.06
CA ARG A 203 5.25 1.70 5.13
C ARG A 203 4.63 3.08 4.97
N LEU A 204 5.44 4.08 4.61
CA LEU A 204 4.94 5.43 4.34
C LEU A 204 4.05 5.50 3.10
N SER A 205 4.41 4.74 2.05
CA SER A 205 3.60 4.62 0.82
C SER A 205 2.24 3.98 1.12
N ARG A 206 2.24 2.90 1.91
CA ARG A 206 1.02 2.23 2.35
C ARG A 206 0.17 3.10 3.25
N LEU A 207 0.78 3.83 4.19
CA LEU A 207 0.10 4.82 5.02
C LEU A 207 -0.59 5.88 4.17
N LEU A 208 0.06 6.40 3.13
CA LEU A 208 -0.55 7.38 2.21
C LEU A 208 -1.79 6.78 1.53
N CYS A 209 -1.70 5.57 0.98
CA CYS A 209 -2.87 4.89 0.40
C CYS A 209 -4.01 4.71 1.41
N ARG A 210 -3.70 4.28 2.65
CA ARG A 210 -4.69 4.09 3.72
C ARG A 210 -5.35 5.40 4.13
N LEU A 211 -4.59 6.49 4.19
CA LEU A 211 -5.10 7.83 4.48
C LEU A 211 -6.08 8.30 3.40
N LEU A 212 -5.74 8.10 2.13
CA LEU A 212 -6.62 8.46 1.01
C LEU A 212 -7.92 7.62 1.02
N LEU A 213 -7.85 6.35 1.41
CA LEU A 213 -9.03 5.48 1.58
C LEU A 213 -9.87 5.84 2.81
N LEU A 214 -9.28 6.41 3.86
CA LEU A 214 -9.99 6.78 5.10
C LEU A 214 -11.07 7.85 4.85
N MET A 215 -10.88 8.68 3.83
CA MET A 215 -11.77 9.77 3.45
C MET A 215 -12.18 9.65 1.97
N PRO A 216 -13.06 8.69 1.63
CA PRO A 216 -13.44 8.44 0.24
C PRO A 216 -14.22 9.60 -0.41
N ASP A 217 -14.79 10.50 0.40
CA ASP A 217 -15.48 11.71 -0.03
C ASP A 217 -14.57 12.96 0.00
N ALA A 218 -13.27 12.80 0.27
CA ALA A 218 -12.31 13.89 0.19
C ALA A 218 -11.81 14.09 -1.24
N GLU A 219 -11.72 15.35 -1.62
CA GLU A 219 -10.94 15.82 -2.76
C GLU A 219 -9.45 15.81 -2.39
N VAL A 220 -8.63 15.25 -3.28
CA VAL A 220 -7.17 15.29 -3.17
C VAL A 220 -6.67 16.56 -3.82
N LEU A 221 -6.34 17.58 -3.01
CA LEU A 221 -5.87 18.87 -3.50
C LEU A 221 -4.42 18.81 -3.94
N ASP A 222 -3.58 18.12 -3.18
CA ASP A 222 -2.20 17.85 -3.55
C ASP A 222 -1.72 16.54 -2.90
N VAL A 223 -0.75 15.89 -3.54
CA VAL A 223 -0.20 14.61 -3.11
C VAL A 223 1.27 14.49 -3.50
N TRP A 224 2.08 13.96 -2.60
CA TRP A 224 3.52 13.73 -2.78
C TRP A 224 3.93 12.44 -2.06
N ARG A 225 5.18 11.99 -2.22
CA ARG A 225 5.63 10.63 -1.86
C ARG A 225 5.21 10.17 -0.47
N PHE A 226 5.28 11.07 0.51
CA PHE A 226 4.95 10.78 1.91
C PHE A 226 4.04 11.84 2.52
N GLY A 227 3.06 12.31 1.75
CA GLY A 227 2.07 13.23 2.28
C GLY A 227 0.98 13.58 1.29
N ALA A 228 -0.09 14.14 1.85
CA ALA A 228 -1.24 14.58 1.10
C ALA A 228 -1.90 15.77 1.77
N LEU A 229 -2.62 16.50 0.94
CA LEU A 229 -3.48 17.60 1.32
C LEU A 229 -4.89 17.29 0.83
N LEU A 230 -5.81 17.11 1.77
CA LEU A 230 -7.14 16.58 1.53
C LEU A 230 -8.20 17.57 2.01
N ARG A 231 -9.27 17.69 1.22
CA ARG A 231 -10.42 18.53 1.54
C ARG A 231 -11.70 17.73 1.48
N ARG A 232 -12.48 17.75 2.56
CA ARG A 232 -13.88 17.34 2.57
C ARG A 232 -14.74 18.60 2.52
N PRO A 233 -15.47 18.87 1.42
CA PRO A 233 -16.24 20.11 1.25
C PRO A 233 -17.11 20.42 2.47
N GLN A 234 -17.01 21.67 2.96
CA GLN A 234 -17.71 22.21 4.15
C GLN A 234 -17.56 21.40 5.44
N ARG A 235 -16.62 20.44 5.50
CA ARG A 235 -16.50 19.50 6.62
C ARG A 235 -15.12 19.53 7.24
N ALA A 236 -14.06 19.33 6.45
CA ALA A 236 -12.72 19.25 6.99
C ALA A 236 -11.64 19.56 5.96
N VAL A 237 -10.49 20.01 6.44
CA VAL A 237 -9.22 20.02 5.71
C VAL A 237 -8.22 19.20 6.53
N LEU A 238 -7.44 18.36 5.87
CA LEU A 238 -6.43 17.52 6.50
C LEU A 238 -5.12 17.61 5.71
N ALA A 239 -4.01 17.71 6.43
CA ALA A 239 -2.70 17.42 5.88
C ALA A 239 -2.00 16.34 6.68
N LEU A 240 -1.25 15.51 5.97
CA LEU A 240 -0.23 14.65 6.52
C LEU A 240 1.05 14.87 5.73
N THR A 241 2.18 15.04 6.41
CA THR A 241 3.48 15.11 5.76
C THR A 241 4.58 14.46 6.59
N CYS A 242 5.49 13.78 5.92
CA CYS A 242 6.75 13.33 6.50
C CYS A 242 7.85 14.36 6.25
N SER A 243 8.63 14.64 7.30
CA SER A 243 9.83 15.47 7.21
C SER A 243 11.02 14.74 7.81
N ARG A 244 12.20 14.99 7.25
CA ARG A 244 13.48 14.54 7.80
C ARG A 244 14.53 15.64 7.58
N PRO A 245 14.86 16.42 8.62
CA PRO A 245 15.96 17.37 8.54
C PRO A 245 17.28 16.65 8.17
N GLU A 246 18.15 17.28 7.37
CA GLU A 246 19.38 16.64 6.86
C GLU A 246 20.31 16.15 7.97
N MET A 247 20.34 16.87 9.10
CA MET A 247 21.17 16.53 10.27
C MET A 247 20.45 15.62 11.28
N ALA A 248 19.18 15.30 11.06
CA ALA A 248 18.38 14.51 11.99
C ALA A 248 18.36 13.03 11.59
N ALA A 249 18.66 12.17 12.56
CA ALA A 249 18.45 10.73 12.46
C ALA A 249 16.98 10.31 12.67
N VAL A 250 16.05 11.27 12.75
CA VAL A 250 14.66 11.05 13.14
C VAL A 250 13.73 11.52 12.03
N TYR A 251 12.77 10.68 11.68
CA TYR A 251 11.64 11.04 10.83
C TYR A 251 10.54 11.64 11.68
N THR A 252 9.94 12.75 11.24
CA THR A 252 8.78 13.34 11.90
C THR A 252 7.60 13.36 10.95
N LEU A 253 6.54 12.65 11.33
CA LEU A 253 5.23 12.76 10.69
C LEU A 253 4.44 13.88 11.36
N HIS A 254 3.95 14.82 10.55
CA HIS A 254 3.10 15.92 10.98
C HIS A 254 1.71 15.68 10.45
N VAL A 255 0.72 15.73 11.35
CA VAL A 255 -0.70 15.67 11.00
C VAL A 255 -1.34 16.96 11.47
N ALA A 256 -2.15 17.56 10.60
CA ALA A 256 -2.97 18.72 10.94
C ALA A 256 -4.37 18.54 10.37
N VAL A 257 -5.38 18.81 11.19
CA VAL A 257 -6.79 18.72 10.85
C VAL A 257 -7.48 20.02 11.24
N CYS A 258 -8.26 20.57 10.31
CA CYS A 258 -9.15 21.68 10.55
C CYS A 258 -10.59 21.24 10.27
N SER A 259 -11.46 21.29 11.26
CA SER A 259 -12.88 20.94 11.12
C SER A 259 -13.69 21.49 12.31
N PRO A 260 -15.03 21.36 12.34
CA PRO A 260 -15.82 21.67 13.54
C PRO A 260 -15.50 20.76 14.74
N ALA A 261 -15.07 19.52 14.48
CA ALA A 261 -14.69 18.51 15.48
C ALA A 261 -13.41 17.79 15.05
N PRO A 262 -12.25 18.49 15.07
CA PRO A 262 -11.02 18.02 14.46
C PRO A 262 -10.43 16.82 15.22
N GLU A 263 -10.74 16.66 16.50
CA GLU A 263 -10.25 15.60 17.37
C GLU A 263 -10.74 14.22 16.91
N LEU A 264 -11.97 14.12 16.39
CA LEU A 264 -12.54 12.86 15.90
C LEU A 264 -11.82 12.35 14.65
N LEU A 265 -11.50 13.25 13.72
CA LEU A 265 -10.74 12.89 12.52
C LEU A 265 -9.26 12.70 12.87
N GLY A 266 -8.71 13.53 13.76
CA GLY A 266 -7.37 13.36 14.32
C GLY A 266 -7.16 11.97 14.90
N ALA A 267 -8.02 11.55 15.82
CA ALA A 267 -7.98 10.22 16.43
C ALA A 267 -8.06 9.08 15.41
N ARG A 268 -8.88 9.21 14.35
CA ARG A 268 -8.94 8.21 13.26
C ARG A 268 -7.63 8.14 12.46
N VAL A 269 -7.00 9.28 12.20
CA VAL A 269 -5.70 9.33 11.51
C VAL A 269 -4.61 8.73 12.40
N SER A 270 -4.61 9.05 13.69
CA SER A 270 -3.71 8.46 14.68
C SER A 270 -3.88 6.94 14.77
N ALA A 271 -5.11 6.43 14.71
CA ALA A 271 -5.36 4.99 14.67
C ALA A 271 -4.76 4.33 13.42
N VAL A 272 -4.95 4.94 12.23
CA VAL A 272 -4.34 4.45 10.98
C VAL A 272 -2.81 4.48 11.04
N LEU A 273 -2.22 5.53 11.64
CA LEU A 273 -0.79 5.60 11.89
C LEU A 273 -0.31 4.46 12.80
N GLY A 274 -1.03 4.20 13.89
CA GLY A 274 -0.73 3.11 14.82
C GLY A 274 -0.82 1.73 14.18
N GLU A 275 -1.81 1.49 13.33
CA GLU A 275 -1.94 0.24 12.56
C GLU A 275 -0.79 0.03 11.58
N GLU A 276 -0.42 1.08 10.83
CA GLU A 276 0.54 0.96 9.73
C GLU A 276 2.00 1.03 10.20
N LEU A 277 2.26 1.78 11.28
CA LEU A 277 3.59 2.04 11.81
C LEU A 277 3.83 1.39 13.18
N GLY A 278 2.88 0.58 13.67
CA GLY A 278 3.02 -0.18 14.91
C GLY A 278 4.29 -1.04 14.91
N GLY A 279 5.01 -1.02 16.02
CA GLY A 279 6.26 -1.77 16.20
C GLY A 279 7.52 -1.09 15.63
N MET A 280 7.42 0.12 15.08
CA MET A 280 8.59 0.94 14.74
C MET A 280 9.21 1.56 16.00
N GLU A 281 10.52 1.78 16.02
CA GLU A 281 11.20 2.46 17.15
C GLU A 281 10.72 3.91 17.27
N VAL A 282 9.90 4.17 18.28
CA VAL A 282 9.34 5.49 18.58
C VAL A 282 10.36 6.27 19.41
N GLY A 283 10.83 7.40 18.88
CA GLY A 283 11.73 8.32 19.60
C GLY A 283 11.01 9.18 20.64
N GLY A 284 9.68 9.20 20.59
CA GLY A 284 8.77 9.90 21.50
C GLY A 284 7.53 10.39 20.75
N GLU A 285 6.37 10.32 21.41
CA GLU A 285 5.13 10.97 20.94
C GLU A 285 5.01 12.32 21.66
N ARG A 286 4.84 13.42 20.91
CA ARG A 286 4.46 14.71 21.49
C ARG A 286 3.12 15.11 20.90
N GLU A 287 2.07 14.87 21.67
CA GLU A 287 0.77 15.49 21.44
C GLU A 287 0.88 16.97 21.83
N LEU A 288 0.75 17.86 20.84
CA LEU A 288 0.66 19.29 21.05
C LEU A 288 -0.83 19.64 21.01
N GLU A 289 -1.49 19.67 22.16
CA GLU A 289 -2.90 20.09 22.24
C GLU A 289 -3.12 21.41 22.99
N ARG A 290 -4.08 22.16 22.41
CA ARG A 290 -4.79 23.38 22.86
C ARG A 290 -4.14 24.74 22.63
N GLU A 291 -4.43 25.32 21.47
CA GLU A 291 -4.71 26.77 21.40
C GLU A 291 -6.20 27.01 21.14
N GLY A 292 -6.87 27.53 22.18
CA GLY A 292 -8.28 27.91 22.14
C GLY A 292 -8.52 29.11 21.22
N ALA A 293 -9.53 28.97 20.36
CA ALA A 293 -10.40 29.99 19.76
C ALA A 293 -9.81 31.23 19.05
N ARG A 294 -8.51 31.54 19.08
CA ARG A 294 -7.90 32.67 18.34
C ARG A 294 -6.43 32.44 17.92
N GLY A 295 -5.95 31.20 17.96
CA GLY A 295 -4.57 30.87 17.60
C GLY A 295 -4.37 30.82 16.09
N ARG A 296 -3.43 31.65 15.58
CA ARG A 296 -2.79 31.38 14.29
C ARG A 296 -2.14 30.00 14.37
N PRO A 297 -2.12 29.19 13.30
CA PRO A 297 -1.45 27.91 13.39
C PRO A 297 0.06 28.10 13.57
N TYR A 298 0.61 27.18 14.36
CA TYR A 298 2.02 26.98 14.66
C TYR A 298 2.96 27.26 13.50
#